data_AF-A0A9P4P538-F1
#
_entry.id   AF-A0A9P4P538-F1
#
_cell.length_a   1.000
_cell.length_b   1.000
_cell.length_c   1.000
_cell.angle_alpha   90.00
_cell.angle_beta   90.00
_cell.angle_gamma   90.00
#
_symmetry.space_group_name_H-M   'P 1'
#
loop_
_entity.id
_entity.type
_entity.pdbx_description
1 polymer ?
#
loop_
_entity_poly.entity_id
_entity_poly.type
_entity_poly.pdbx_seq_one_letter_code
_entity_poly.pdbx_strand_id
1 'polypeptide(L)'
;MMSLVAREIPIIGEHEELKRSMFGLLLISFTSIVATGGVLTWICYHSFFGAKKTTLSRTNESFLKIIIQILVADFIQSQGYFMSIHWLIENKIHCTTPLCSVQGFTINFGDTASALFVLYMSIQTLIHLKRLRVPSLTIENTVIASLWVLAAVLSFLGPAIFHRPATANHRPVHYFMPAGAWCWVSKDFKPYRLAFQTAWIFLAETGTMVIYGLVFHELCKLNRKLKALTRGFDMSHQMKAPSAIQTFSRRVIAYPAVYTLLTFPLAFCRILQFYPQLATMPDYIICAVGCIATSCGWVDAIIYAYGRKGLLLALGGTGDEVSPRHRYHTWDSCRAISLEESGSSSLTALPEYRSF
;
A
#
# COMPACT_ATOMS: atom_id res chain seq x y z
N MET A 1 -27.43 -29.00 -13.19
CA MET A 1 -27.67 -27.58 -13.50
C MET A 1 -28.43 -26.98 -12.33
N MET A 2 -27.70 -26.64 -11.25
CA MET A 2 -28.30 -26.12 -10.02
C MET A 2 -28.97 -24.77 -10.33
N SER A 3 -30.20 -24.60 -9.86
CA SER A 3 -30.98 -23.40 -10.10
C SER A 3 -30.25 -22.19 -9.52
N LEU A 4 -29.74 -21.32 -10.39
CA LEU A 4 -29.35 -19.93 -10.08
C LEU A 4 -30.63 -19.17 -9.70
N VAL A 5 -31.16 -19.42 -8.50
CA VAL A 5 -32.30 -18.67 -7.97
C VAL A 5 -31.73 -17.37 -7.43
N ALA A 6 -32.14 -16.26 -8.03
CA ALA A 6 -31.90 -14.93 -7.49
C ALA A 6 -32.49 -14.87 -6.08
N ARG A 7 -31.63 -15.02 -5.07
CA ARG A 7 -32.02 -15.05 -3.66
C ARG A 7 -31.88 -13.64 -3.11
N GLU A 8 -32.98 -12.92 -3.03
CA GLU A 8 -32.99 -11.64 -2.33
C GLU A 8 -32.79 -11.88 -0.83
N ILE A 9 -31.94 -11.08 -0.19
CA ILE A 9 -31.66 -11.21 1.25
C ILE A 9 -32.43 -10.10 1.97
N PRO A 10 -33.50 -10.43 2.72
CA PRO A 10 -34.17 -9.45 3.56
C PRO A 10 -33.24 -9.03 4.70
N ILE A 11 -33.26 -7.74 5.05
CA ILE A 11 -32.44 -7.17 6.13
C ILE A 11 -33.25 -7.12 7.46
N ILE A 12 -34.58 -7.31 7.41
CA ILE A 12 -35.47 -7.35 8.58
C ILE A 12 -35.96 -8.79 8.84
N GLY A 13 -35.84 -9.22 10.10
CA GLY A 13 -36.29 -10.51 10.65
C GLY A 13 -35.11 -11.41 11.05
N GLU A 14 -34.95 -11.67 12.34
CA GLU A 14 -33.88 -12.49 12.99
C GLU A 14 -32.42 -11.97 13.01
N HIS A 15 -32.07 -10.83 12.38
CA HIS A 15 -30.68 -10.33 12.36
C HIS A 15 -30.48 -8.85 12.72
N GLU A 16 -30.92 -8.42 13.92
CA GLU A 16 -30.56 -7.11 14.51
C GLU A 16 -29.04 -6.85 14.48
N GLU A 17 -28.23 -7.89 14.63
CA GLU A 17 -26.77 -7.81 14.60
C GLU A 17 -26.23 -7.45 13.21
N LEU A 18 -26.87 -7.93 12.13
CA LEU A 18 -26.46 -7.60 10.76
C LEU A 18 -26.74 -6.12 10.48
N LYS A 19 -27.94 -5.64 10.85
CA LYS A 19 -28.32 -4.24 10.68
C LYS A 19 -27.36 -3.31 11.43
N ARG A 20 -27.03 -3.62 12.70
CA ARG A 20 -26.03 -2.88 13.50
C ARG A 20 -24.66 -2.88 12.83
N SER A 21 -24.21 -4.03 12.34
CA SER A 21 -22.92 -4.16 11.65
C SER A 21 -22.86 -3.35 10.35
N MET A 22 -23.97 -3.29 9.60
CA MET A 22 -24.09 -2.48 8.38
C MET A 22 -24.03 -0.97 8.69
N PHE A 23 -24.62 -0.50 9.80
CA PHE A 23 -24.44 0.88 10.24
C PHE A 23 -22.97 1.21 10.55
N GLY A 24 -22.26 0.30 11.21
CA GLY A 24 -20.82 0.43 11.45
C GLY A 24 -20.03 0.51 10.13
N LEU A 25 -20.36 -0.35 9.18
CA LEU A 25 -19.74 -0.37 7.84
C LEU A 25 -19.98 0.95 7.10
N LEU A 26 -21.18 1.52 7.18
CA LEU A 26 -21.48 2.83 6.59
C LEU A 26 -20.65 3.95 7.21
N LEU A 27 -20.57 4.00 8.55
CA LEU A 27 -19.83 5.06 9.23
C LEU A 27 -18.33 5.00 8.87
N ILE A 28 -17.76 3.80 8.86
CA ILE A 28 -16.34 3.60 8.53
C ILE A 28 -16.07 3.88 7.05
N SER A 29 -16.89 3.36 6.14
CA SER A 29 -16.73 3.63 4.70
C SER A 29 -16.86 5.11 4.38
N PHE A 30 -17.83 5.81 4.98
CA PHE A 30 -17.96 7.26 4.84
C PHE A 30 -16.73 8.01 5.37
N THR A 31 -16.23 7.62 6.55
CA THR A 31 -15.02 8.20 7.13
C THR A 31 -13.81 8.00 6.22
N SER A 32 -13.63 6.79 5.66
CA SER A 32 -12.57 6.48 4.70
C SER A 32 -12.69 7.30 3.42
N ILE A 33 -13.89 7.45 2.86
CA ILE A 33 -14.14 8.29 1.67
C ILE A 33 -13.74 9.74 1.94
N VAL A 34 -14.19 10.33 3.05
CA VAL A 34 -13.90 11.72 3.39
C VAL A 34 -12.40 11.92 3.65
N ALA A 35 -11.76 11.00 4.38
CA ALA A 35 -10.35 11.09 4.72
C ALA A 35 -9.44 10.95 3.48
N THR A 36 -9.64 9.88 2.69
CA THR A 36 -8.85 9.64 1.47
C THR A 36 -9.13 10.69 0.40
N GLY A 37 -10.40 11.02 0.16
CA GLY A 37 -10.81 12.05 -0.79
C GLY A 37 -10.27 13.44 -0.41
N GLY A 38 -10.29 13.79 0.88
CA GLY A 38 -9.71 15.03 1.39
C GLY A 38 -8.20 15.10 1.17
N VAL A 39 -7.46 14.03 1.48
CA VAL A 39 -6.02 13.96 1.22
C VAL A 39 -5.70 14.03 -0.27
N LEU A 40 -6.40 13.27 -1.12
CA LEU A 40 -6.20 13.27 -2.57
C LEU A 40 -6.50 14.65 -3.17
N THR A 41 -7.60 15.28 -2.77
CA THR A 41 -7.96 16.65 -3.18
C THR A 41 -6.87 17.64 -2.76
N TRP A 42 -6.37 17.53 -1.53
CA TRP A 42 -5.29 18.36 -1.02
C TRP A 42 -3.99 18.18 -1.84
N ILE A 43 -3.60 16.93 -2.15
CA ILE A 43 -2.43 16.62 -2.99
C ILE A 43 -2.60 17.22 -4.39
N CYS A 44 -3.76 17.03 -5.02
CA CYS A 44 -4.07 17.57 -6.34
C CYS A 44 -3.99 19.10 -6.33
N TYR A 45 -4.66 19.76 -5.38
CA TYR A 45 -4.65 21.21 -5.24
C TYR A 45 -3.22 21.76 -5.16
N HIS A 46 -2.38 21.20 -4.29
CA HIS A 46 -1.00 21.66 -4.16
C HIS A 46 -0.11 21.30 -5.35
N SER A 47 -0.40 20.20 -6.06
CA SER A 47 0.35 19.83 -7.27
C SER A 47 0.07 20.77 -8.44
N PHE A 48 -1.17 21.29 -8.55
CA PHE A 48 -1.57 22.23 -9.60
C PHE A 48 -1.28 23.70 -9.27
N PHE A 49 -1.60 24.14 -8.04
CA PHE A 49 -1.56 25.56 -7.64
C PHE A 49 -0.33 25.93 -6.78
N GLY A 50 0.50 24.97 -6.39
CA GLY A 50 1.67 25.22 -5.54
C GLY A 50 2.83 25.89 -6.28
N ALA A 51 3.23 27.08 -5.82
CA ALA A 51 4.23 27.93 -6.50
C ALA A 51 5.71 27.52 -6.34
N LYS A 52 6.05 26.38 -5.72
CA LYS A 52 7.43 25.88 -5.61
C LYS A 52 7.47 24.35 -5.60
N LYS A 53 8.09 23.73 -6.61
CA LYS A 53 8.45 22.31 -6.58
C LYS A 53 9.74 22.16 -5.79
N THR A 54 9.64 21.90 -4.48
CA THR A 54 10.81 21.42 -3.73
C THR A 54 11.20 20.04 -4.26
N THR A 55 12.46 19.87 -4.66
CA THR A 55 12.97 18.61 -5.20
C THR A 55 13.01 17.55 -4.11
N LEU A 56 12.08 16.59 -4.16
CA LEU A 56 12.11 15.40 -3.31
C LEU A 56 13.28 14.49 -3.72
N SER A 57 13.82 13.72 -2.78
CA SER A 57 14.70 12.62 -3.15
C SER A 57 13.93 11.58 -3.99
N ARG A 58 14.63 10.91 -4.91
CA ARG A 58 14.02 9.89 -5.79
C ARG A 58 13.26 8.81 -5.01
N THR A 59 13.78 8.42 -3.85
CA THR A 59 13.16 7.45 -2.94
C THR A 59 11.85 7.98 -2.36
N ASN A 60 11.84 9.22 -1.86
CA ASN A 60 10.64 9.82 -1.30
C ASN A 60 9.56 10.02 -2.37
N GLU A 61 9.96 10.38 -3.59
CA GLU A 61 9.04 10.51 -4.74
C GLU A 61 8.41 9.17 -5.09
N SER A 62 9.20 8.09 -5.11
CA SER A 62 8.70 6.74 -5.37
C SER A 62 7.66 6.28 -4.33
N PHE A 63 7.98 6.42 -3.04
CA PHE A 63 7.04 6.07 -1.98
C PHE A 63 5.78 6.93 -2.01
N LEU A 64 5.90 8.24 -2.26
CA LEU A 64 4.75 9.12 -2.38
C LEU A 64 3.82 8.68 -3.52
N LYS A 65 4.38 8.33 -4.69
CA LYS A 65 3.58 7.81 -5.81
C LYS A 65 2.81 6.55 -5.43
N ILE A 66 3.45 5.61 -4.75
CA ILE A 66 2.81 4.36 -4.34
C ILE A 66 1.73 4.61 -3.28
N ILE A 67 1.98 5.47 -2.29
CA ILE A 67 0.98 5.87 -1.28
C ILE A 67 -0.25 6.48 -1.97
N ILE A 68 -0.06 7.34 -2.98
CA ILE A 68 -1.18 7.90 -3.74
C ILE A 68 -1.98 6.79 -4.42
N GLN A 69 -1.35 5.77 -5.00
CA GLN A 69 -2.08 4.65 -5.61
C GLN A 69 -2.91 3.86 -4.59
N ILE A 70 -2.36 3.61 -3.40
CA ILE A 70 -3.08 2.94 -2.31
C ILE A 70 -4.28 3.78 -1.86
N LEU A 71 -4.09 5.08 -1.64
CA LEU A 71 -5.18 5.99 -1.26
C LEU A 71 -6.30 6.04 -2.32
N VAL A 72 -5.95 5.97 -3.61
CA VAL A 72 -6.93 5.89 -4.71
C VAL A 72 -7.67 4.55 -4.67
N ALA A 73 -6.97 3.43 -4.46
CA ALA A 73 -7.59 2.11 -4.35
C ALA A 73 -8.56 2.02 -3.16
N ASP A 74 -8.14 2.51 -1.99
CA ASP A 74 -8.97 2.52 -0.77
C ASP A 74 -10.18 3.47 -0.89
N PHE A 75 -10.03 4.59 -1.61
CA PHE A 75 -11.14 5.48 -1.93
C PHE A 75 -12.19 4.75 -2.80
N ILE A 76 -11.74 4.06 -3.85
CA ILE A 76 -12.61 3.23 -4.71
C ILE A 76 -13.30 2.15 -3.87
N GLN A 77 -12.53 1.35 -3.12
CA GLN A 77 -13.05 0.30 -2.25
C GLN A 77 -14.14 0.82 -1.30
N SER A 78 -13.87 1.94 -0.61
CA SER A 78 -14.78 2.52 0.38
C SER A 78 -16.08 3.02 -0.24
N GLN A 79 -16.05 3.54 -1.48
CA GLN A 79 -17.29 3.86 -2.22
C GLN A 79 -18.16 2.63 -2.43
N GLY A 80 -17.55 1.49 -2.77
CA GLY A 80 -18.26 0.22 -2.92
C GLY A 80 -18.97 -0.19 -1.63
N TYR A 81 -18.29 -0.13 -0.49
CA TYR A 81 -18.92 -0.43 0.80
C TYR A 81 -19.99 0.59 1.20
N PHE A 82 -19.80 1.88 0.89
CA PHE A 82 -20.76 2.93 1.20
C PHE A 82 -22.08 2.79 0.43
N MET A 83 -22.07 2.17 -0.76
CA MET A 83 -23.30 1.86 -1.52
C MET A 83 -24.28 0.98 -0.74
N SER A 84 -23.85 0.31 0.35
CA SER A 84 -24.74 -0.43 1.24
C SER A 84 -25.78 0.45 1.95
N ILE A 85 -25.69 1.78 1.86
CA ILE A 85 -26.70 2.70 2.39
C ILE A 85 -28.05 2.49 1.71
N HIS A 86 -28.04 2.20 0.40
CA HIS A 86 -29.26 1.94 -0.36
C HIS A 86 -29.97 0.70 0.20
N TRP A 87 -29.21 -0.37 0.49
CA TRP A 87 -29.77 -1.58 1.07
C TRP A 87 -30.38 -1.35 2.45
N LEU A 88 -29.75 -0.53 3.29
CA LEU A 88 -30.30 -0.18 4.60
C LEU A 88 -31.61 0.60 4.51
N ILE A 89 -31.77 1.47 3.50
CA ILE A 89 -33.02 2.21 3.28
C ILE A 89 -34.12 1.27 2.78
N GLU A 90 -33.81 0.43 1.79
CA GLU A 90 -34.76 -0.54 1.20
C GLU A 90 -35.06 -1.72 2.13
N ASN A 91 -34.29 -1.89 3.22
CA ASN A 91 -34.35 -3.03 4.13
C ASN A 91 -34.21 -4.39 3.43
N LYS A 92 -33.59 -4.42 2.26
CA LYS A 92 -33.41 -5.61 1.43
C LYS A 92 -32.26 -5.41 0.45
N ILE A 93 -31.50 -6.46 0.17
CA ILE A 93 -30.46 -6.44 -0.87
C ILE A 93 -31.03 -7.09 -2.14
N HIS A 94 -31.16 -6.31 -3.20
CA HIS A 94 -31.70 -6.76 -4.49
C HIS A 94 -30.60 -7.24 -5.44
N CYS A 95 -30.71 -8.48 -5.92
CA CYS A 95 -29.71 -9.12 -6.77
C CYS A 95 -29.71 -8.63 -8.23
N THR A 96 -30.83 -8.07 -8.69
CA THR A 96 -31.10 -7.76 -10.11
C THR A 96 -30.82 -6.31 -10.48
N THR A 97 -30.36 -5.50 -9.53
CA THR A 97 -30.11 -4.08 -9.76
C THR A 97 -28.72 -3.85 -10.35
N PRO A 98 -28.55 -2.83 -11.23
CA PRO A 98 -27.23 -2.40 -11.67
C PRO A 98 -26.33 -1.99 -10.49
N LEU A 99 -26.91 -1.42 -9.43
CA LEU A 99 -26.19 -1.02 -8.22
C LEU A 99 -25.44 -2.20 -7.58
N CYS A 100 -26.06 -3.38 -7.51
CA CYS A 100 -25.41 -4.58 -6.97
C CYS A 100 -24.16 -4.97 -7.78
N SER A 101 -24.22 -4.84 -9.12
CA SER A 101 -23.09 -5.13 -9.99
C SER A 101 -21.98 -4.07 -9.87
N VAL A 102 -22.35 -2.80 -9.81
CA VAL A 102 -21.39 -1.69 -9.61
C VAL A 102 -20.72 -1.81 -8.25
N GLN A 103 -21.49 -2.04 -7.18
CA GLN A 103 -20.96 -2.26 -5.84
C GLN A 103 -19.95 -3.41 -5.81
N GLY A 104 -20.35 -4.58 -6.34
CA GLY A 104 -19.49 -5.76 -6.36
C GLY A 104 -18.20 -5.54 -7.15
N PHE A 105 -18.28 -4.85 -8.30
CA PHE A 105 -17.11 -4.48 -9.09
C PHE A 105 -16.20 -3.52 -8.33
N THR A 106 -16.75 -2.45 -7.77
CA THR A 106 -15.99 -1.41 -7.07
C THR A 106 -15.25 -1.96 -5.84
N ILE A 107 -15.90 -2.81 -5.05
CA ILE A 107 -15.24 -3.49 -3.90
C ILE A 107 -14.13 -4.41 -4.42
N ASN A 108 -14.43 -5.26 -5.41
CA ASN A 108 -13.45 -6.21 -5.95
C ASN A 108 -12.21 -5.52 -6.54
N PHE A 109 -12.42 -4.47 -7.33
CA PHE A 109 -11.37 -3.70 -7.96
C PHE A 109 -10.51 -2.94 -6.95
N GLY A 110 -11.14 -2.25 -5.99
CA GLY A 110 -10.45 -1.53 -4.93
C GLY A 110 -9.61 -2.46 -4.03
N ASP A 111 -10.22 -3.54 -3.52
CA ASP A 111 -9.54 -4.53 -2.65
C ASP A 111 -8.32 -5.14 -3.37
N THR A 112 -8.48 -5.51 -4.64
CA THR A 112 -7.42 -6.15 -5.43
C THR A 112 -6.28 -5.16 -5.73
N ALA A 113 -6.61 -3.93 -6.13
CA ALA A 113 -5.61 -2.90 -6.41
C ALA A 113 -4.82 -2.54 -5.15
N SER A 114 -5.50 -2.34 -4.02
CA SER A 114 -4.87 -1.95 -2.75
C SER A 114 -3.85 -3.02 -2.31
N ALA A 115 -4.24 -4.30 -2.32
CA ALA A 115 -3.36 -5.41 -1.95
C ALA A 115 -2.10 -5.50 -2.84
N LEU A 116 -2.27 -5.33 -4.16
CA LEU A 116 -1.15 -5.35 -5.11
C LEU A 116 -0.18 -4.17 -4.89
N PHE A 117 -0.69 -2.97 -4.61
CA PHE A 117 0.16 -1.81 -4.36
C PHE A 117 0.91 -1.88 -3.02
N VAL A 118 0.31 -2.47 -1.99
CA VAL A 118 1.00 -2.69 -0.70
C VAL A 118 2.10 -3.75 -0.82
N LEU A 119 1.87 -4.82 -1.59
CA LEU A 119 2.93 -5.77 -1.92
C LEU A 119 4.09 -5.08 -2.65
N TYR A 120 3.77 -4.24 -3.63
CA TYR A 120 4.76 -3.46 -4.36
C TYR A 120 5.52 -2.48 -3.45
N MET A 121 4.84 -1.79 -2.54
CA MET A 121 5.45 -0.93 -1.54
C MET A 121 6.46 -1.71 -0.68
N SER A 122 6.12 -2.93 -0.29
CA SER A 122 7.00 -3.80 0.51
C SER A 122 8.24 -4.23 -0.26
N ILE A 123 8.09 -4.61 -1.54
CA ILE A 123 9.22 -4.94 -2.43
C ILE A 123 10.16 -3.72 -2.56
N GLN A 124 9.61 -2.54 -2.84
CA GLN A 124 10.40 -1.32 -2.97
C GLN A 124 11.13 -0.96 -1.69
N THR A 125 10.50 -1.15 -0.53
CA THR A 125 11.12 -0.96 0.77
C THR A 125 12.33 -1.86 0.95
N LEU A 126 12.21 -3.15 0.59
CA LEU A 126 13.33 -4.09 0.68
C LEU A 126 14.48 -3.75 -0.29
N ILE A 127 14.17 -3.37 -1.54
CA ILE A 127 15.16 -2.92 -2.55
C ILE A 127 15.99 -1.76 -2.00
N HIS A 128 15.31 -0.73 -1.50
CA HIS A 128 15.97 0.45 -0.97
C HIS A 128 16.78 0.13 0.30
N LEU A 129 16.30 -0.77 1.17
CA LEU A 129 16.97 -1.11 2.42
C LEU A 129 18.26 -1.90 2.17
N LYS A 130 18.22 -2.82 1.21
CA LYS A 130 19.39 -3.58 0.74
C LYS A 130 20.32 -2.77 -0.17
N ARG A 131 20.02 -1.48 -0.41
CA ARG A 131 20.75 -0.60 -1.34
C ARG A 131 20.89 -1.21 -2.74
N LEU A 132 19.89 -2.00 -3.15
CA LEU A 132 19.80 -2.49 -4.51
C LEU A 132 19.50 -1.31 -5.45
N ARG A 133 19.80 -1.48 -6.73
CA ARG A 133 19.57 -0.44 -7.74
C ARG A 133 18.08 -0.08 -7.76
N VAL A 134 17.77 1.17 -7.42
CA VAL A 134 16.39 1.70 -7.48
C VAL A 134 15.92 1.66 -8.94
N PRO A 135 14.71 1.17 -9.22
CA PRO A 135 14.17 1.15 -10.58
C PRO A 135 14.14 2.54 -11.22
N SER A 136 14.36 2.59 -12.53
CA SER A 136 14.16 3.82 -13.30
C SER A 136 12.71 4.28 -13.22
N LEU A 137 12.46 5.58 -13.44
CA LEU A 137 11.10 6.14 -13.46
C LEU A 137 10.19 5.40 -14.44
N THR A 138 10.73 5.04 -15.61
CA THR A 138 10.00 4.28 -16.63
C THR A 138 9.58 2.91 -16.11
N ILE A 139 10.50 2.15 -15.49
CA ILE A 139 10.18 0.82 -14.96
C ILE A 139 9.12 0.94 -13.86
N GLU A 140 9.28 1.88 -12.94
CA GLU A 140 8.32 2.10 -11.85
C GLU A 140 6.92 2.43 -12.37
N ASN A 141 6.82 3.37 -13.32
CA ASN A 141 5.52 3.77 -13.88
C ASN A 141 4.89 2.64 -14.71
N THR A 142 5.69 1.86 -15.44
CA THR A 142 5.21 0.67 -16.15
C THR A 142 4.67 -0.38 -15.18
N VAL A 143 5.35 -0.62 -14.06
CA VAL A 143 4.86 -1.54 -13.03
C VAL A 143 3.55 -1.03 -12.44
N ILE A 144 3.46 0.25 -12.05
CA ILE A 144 2.23 0.85 -11.52
C ILE A 144 1.07 0.67 -12.51
N ALA A 145 1.28 0.99 -13.79
CA ALA A 145 0.27 0.82 -14.83
C ALA A 145 -0.15 -0.65 -14.98
N SER A 146 0.82 -1.59 -14.96
CA SER A 146 0.53 -3.02 -15.07
C SER A 146 -0.27 -3.56 -13.89
N LEU A 147 -0.05 -3.04 -12.67
CA LEU A 147 -0.80 -3.45 -11.48
C LEU A 147 -2.26 -2.99 -11.56
N TRP A 148 -2.50 -1.75 -12.03
CA TRP A 148 -3.87 -1.28 -12.30
C TRP A 148 -4.57 -2.12 -13.35
N VAL A 149 -3.88 -2.41 -14.47
CA VAL A 149 -4.43 -3.26 -15.53
C VAL A 149 -4.73 -4.66 -15.00
N LEU A 150 -3.84 -5.24 -14.20
CA LEU A 150 -4.04 -6.55 -13.58
C LEU A 150 -5.28 -6.55 -12.69
N ALA A 151 -5.42 -5.56 -11.79
CA ALA A 151 -6.59 -5.43 -10.93
C ALA A 151 -7.89 -5.27 -11.75
N ALA A 152 -7.85 -4.50 -12.83
CA ALA A 152 -9.00 -4.28 -13.71
C ALA A 152 -9.39 -5.56 -14.45
N VAL A 153 -8.42 -6.28 -15.02
CA VAL A 153 -8.65 -7.56 -15.70
C VAL A 153 -9.25 -8.58 -14.73
N LEU A 154 -8.65 -8.75 -13.57
CA LEU A 154 -9.14 -9.66 -12.52
C LEU A 154 -10.59 -9.33 -12.09
N SER A 155 -10.92 -8.04 -12.02
CA SER A 155 -12.26 -7.59 -11.60
C SER A 155 -13.32 -7.66 -12.69
N PHE A 156 -12.92 -7.48 -13.96
CA PHE A 156 -13.83 -7.42 -15.10
C PHE A 156 -14.05 -8.76 -15.79
N LEU A 157 -13.07 -9.67 -15.74
CA LEU A 157 -13.11 -10.94 -16.47
C LEU A 157 -14.28 -11.83 -16.04
N GLY A 158 -14.56 -11.92 -14.74
CA GLY A 158 -15.70 -12.67 -14.21
C GLY A 158 -17.05 -12.17 -14.76
N PRO A 159 -17.40 -10.89 -14.57
CA PRO A 159 -18.59 -10.30 -15.18
C PRO A 159 -18.64 -10.47 -16.70
N ALA A 160 -17.54 -10.23 -17.41
CA ALA A 160 -17.51 -10.31 -18.88
C ALA A 160 -17.82 -11.72 -19.42
N ILE A 161 -17.42 -12.78 -18.69
CA ILE A 161 -17.66 -14.17 -19.12
C ILE A 161 -19.03 -14.67 -18.68
N PHE A 162 -19.45 -14.36 -17.44
CA PHE A 162 -20.58 -15.02 -16.80
C PHE A 162 -21.84 -14.18 -16.69
N HIS A 163 -21.76 -12.86 -16.77
CA HIS A 163 -22.94 -12.01 -16.71
C HIS A 163 -23.77 -12.19 -17.99
N ARG A 164 -25.04 -12.56 -17.83
CA ARG A 164 -25.98 -12.74 -18.95
C ARG A 164 -27.29 -12.04 -18.65
N PRO A 165 -27.75 -11.12 -19.53
CA PRO A 165 -29.06 -10.49 -19.37
C PRO A 165 -30.18 -11.51 -19.58
N ALA A 166 -31.38 -11.18 -19.09
CA ALA A 166 -32.56 -12.01 -19.32
C ALA A 166 -32.88 -12.06 -20.84
N THR A 167 -33.17 -13.26 -21.35
CA THR A 167 -33.67 -13.45 -22.73
C THR A 167 -34.98 -14.22 -22.67
N ALA A 168 -35.77 -14.22 -23.76
CA ALA A 168 -37.07 -14.90 -23.81
C ALA A 168 -37.02 -16.37 -23.34
N ASN A 169 -35.88 -17.04 -23.52
CA ASN A 169 -35.69 -18.46 -23.18
C ASN A 169 -34.72 -18.72 -22.01
N HIS A 170 -34.06 -17.70 -21.45
CA HIS A 170 -33.09 -17.89 -20.37
C HIS A 170 -33.22 -16.86 -19.24
N ARG A 171 -33.14 -17.37 -18.01
CA ARG A 171 -33.06 -16.54 -16.80
C ARG A 171 -31.74 -15.75 -16.75
N PRO A 172 -31.75 -14.52 -16.21
CA PRO A 172 -30.54 -13.73 -16.07
C PRO A 172 -29.54 -14.40 -15.12
N VAL A 173 -28.26 -14.28 -15.44
CA VAL A 173 -27.16 -14.78 -14.60
C VAL A 173 -26.33 -13.59 -14.17
N HIS A 174 -26.28 -13.35 -12.86
CA HIS A 174 -25.53 -12.25 -12.27
C HIS A 174 -24.25 -12.79 -11.62
N TYR A 175 -23.09 -12.27 -12.02
CA TYR A 175 -21.81 -12.63 -11.42
C TYR A 175 -21.65 -12.07 -10.00
N PHE A 176 -22.04 -10.81 -9.81
CA PHE A 176 -22.13 -10.16 -8.51
C PHE A 176 -23.54 -10.34 -7.94
N MET A 177 -23.64 -10.87 -6.73
CA MET A 177 -24.89 -11.12 -6.02
C MET A 177 -24.71 -10.79 -4.53
N PRO A 178 -25.80 -10.69 -3.75
CA PRO A 178 -25.70 -10.46 -2.31
C PRO A 178 -24.85 -11.54 -1.61
N ALA A 179 -23.87 -11.10 -0.84
CA ALA A 179 -22.87 -11.95 -0.20
C ALA A 179 -22.66 -11.56 1.27
N GLY A 180 -23.77 -11.39 1.99
CA GLY A 180 -23.83 -10.86 3.35
C GLY A 180 -24.38 -9.43 3.34
N ALA A 181 -23.63 -8.48 3.89
CA ALA A 181 -24.02 -7.06 3.99
C ALA A 181 -23.82 -6.23 2.71
N TRP A 182 -23.29 -6.81 1.63
CA TRP A 182 -23.05 -6.12 0.35
C TRP A 182 -23.11 -7.10 -0.82
N CYS A 183 -23.18 -6.55 -2.03
CA CYS A 183 -23.04 -7.32 -3.25
C CYS A 183 -21.57 -7.62 -3.57
N TRP A 184 -21.28 -8.88 -3.89
CA TRP A 184 -19.94 -9.34 -4.24
C TRP A 184 -20.02 -10.62 -5.09
N VAL A 185 -18.87 -11.23 -5.44
CA VAL A 185 -18.82 -12.40 -6.31
C VAL A 185 -19.67 -13.55 -5.73
N SER A 186 -20.63 -14.04 -6.52
CA SER A 186 -21.58 -15.07 -6.07
C SER A 186 -20.89 -16.34 -5.60
N LYS A 187 -21.49 -16.99 -4.59
CA LYS A 187 -21.07 -18.30 -4.08
C LYS A 187 -21.21 -19.40 -5.14
N ASP A 188 -21.97 -19.20 -6.20
CA ASP A 188 -22.09 -20.18 -7.30
C ASP A 188 -20.84 -20.25 -8.16
N PHE A 189 -20.03 -19.19 -8.16
CA PHE A 189 -18.78 -19.09 -8.91
C PHE A 189 -17.55 -19.30 -8.02
N LYS A 190 -17.60 -20.19 -7.01
CA LYS A 190 -16.48 -20.43 -6.06
C LYS A 190 -15.10 -20.53 -6.72
N PRO A 191 -14.85 -21.39 -7.73
CA PRO A 191 -13.52 -21.51 -8.32
C PRO A 191 -13.05 -20.21 -8.97
N TYR A 192 -13.95 -19.47 -9.61
CA TYR A 192 -13.63 -18.18 -10.24
C TYR A 192 -13.42 -17.07 -9.20
N ARG A 193 -14.18 -17.08 -8.11
CA ARG A 193 -13.97 -16.17 -6.98
C ARG A 193 -12.60 -16.37 -6.32
N LEU A 194 -12.13 -17.62 -6.26
CA LEU A 194 -10.76 -17.92 -5.83
C LEU A 194 -9.75 -17.38 -6.84
N ALA A 195 -9.86 -17.79 -8.10
CA ALA A 195 -8.89 -17.50 -9.14
C ALA A 195 -8.78 -16.01 -9.50
N PHE A 196 -9.89 -15.28 -9.50
CA PHE A 196 -9.93 -13.89 -9.97
C PHE A 196 -9.79 -12.86 -8.85
N GLN A 197 -9.81 -13.25 -7.59
CA GLN A 197 -9.69 -12.28 -6.49
C GLN A 197 -9.03 -12.87 -5.26
N THR A 198 -9.66 -13.89 -4.66
CA THR A 198 -9.29 -14.32 -3.29
C THR A 198 -7.85 -14.83 -3.22
N ALA A 199 -7.38 -15.56 -4.24
CA ALA A 199 -6.01 -16.05 -4.31
C ALA A 199 -4.99 -14.92 -4.43
N TRP A 200 -5.29 -13.89 -5.23
CA TRP A 200 -4.40 -12.74 -5.45
C TRP A 200 -4.26 -11.87 -4.21
N ILE A 201 -5.39 -11.55 -3.56
CA ILE A 201 -5.36 -10.80 -2.31
C ILE A 201 -4.57 -11.58 -1.26
N PHE A 202 -4.85 -12.87 -1.06
CA PHE A 202 -4.14 -13.66 -0.06
C PHE A 202 -2.64 -13.82 -0.37
N LEU A 203 -2.27 -14.02 -1.64
CA LEU A 203 -0.88 -14.07 -2.06
C LEU A 203 -0.18 -12.72 -1.81
N ALA A 204 -0.86 -11.61 -2.07
CA ALA A 204 -0.32 -10.28 -1.81
C ALA A 204 -0.16 -10.00 -0.31
N GLU A 205 -1.13 -10.38 0.52
CA GLU A 205 -1.06 -10.24 1.98
C GLU A 205 0.07 -11.08 2.59
N THR A 206 0.11 -12.37 2.24
CA THR A 206 1.16 -13.28 2.74
C THR A 206 2.54 -12.89 2.23
N GLY A 207 2.65 -12.51 0.95
CA GLY A 207 3.88 -11.99 0.37
C GLY A 207 4.36 -10.69 1.05
N THR A 208 3.44 -9.78 1.33
CA THR A 208 3.69 -8.54 2.09
C THR A 208 4.24 -8.87 3.47
N MET A 209 3.58 -9.77 4.21
CA MET A 209 4.00 -10.17 5.55
C MET A 209 5.40 -10.80 5.56
N VAL A 210 5.71 -11.67 4.60
CA VAL A 210 7.05 -12.30 4.46
C VAL A 210 8.11 -11.25 4.14
N ILE A 211 7.90 -10.43 3.11
CA ILE A 211 8.87 -9.40 2.69
C ILE A 211 9.10 -8.39 3.81
N TYR A 212 8.04 -8.00 4.50
CA TYR A 212 8.10 -7.04 5.58
C TYR A 212 8.78 -7.64 6.84
N GLY A 213 8.61 -8.94 7.09
CA GLY A 213 9.42 -9.68 8.05
C GLY A 213 10.93 -9.62 7.74
N LEU A 214 11.30 -9.74 6.46
CA LEU A 214 12.70 -9.56 6.01
C LEU A 214 13.18 -8.11 6.20
N VAL A 215 12.34 -7.12 5.89
CA VAL A 215 12.64 -5.69 6.14
C VAL A 215 12.91 -5.47 7.62
N PHE A 216 12.04 -5.98 8.51
CA PHE A 216 12.21 -5.86 9.95
C PHE A 216 13.51 -6.51 10.44
N HIS A 217 13.83 -7.71 9.94
CA HIS A 217 15.06 -8.40 10.26
C HIS A 217 16.32 -7.59 9.86
N GLU A 218 16.35 -7.07 8.63
CA GLU A 218 17.47 -6.24 8.15
C GLU A 218 17.60 -4.92 8.93
N LEU A 219 16.48 -4.28 9.30
CA LEU A 219 16.47 -3.11 10.16
C LEU A 219 17.01 -3.42 11.56
N CYS A 220 16.62 -4.56 12.14
CA CYS A 220 17.15 -5.00 13.43
C CYS A 220 18.65 -5.26 13.36
N LYS A 221 19.12 -5.93 12.31
CA LYS A 221 20.54 -6.18 12.06
C LYS A 221 21.32 -4.87 11.92
N LEU A 222 20.81 -3.91 11.17
CA LEU A 222 21.40 -2.58 11.04
C LEU A 222 21.47 -1.87 12.39
N ASN A 223 20.37 -1.83 13.14
CA ASN A 223 20.32 -1.22 14.48
C ASN A 223 21.32 -1.86 15.45
N ARG A 224 21.49 -3.18 15.42
CA ARG A 224 22.49 -3.88 16.26
C ARG A 224 23.91 -3.47 15.89
N LYS A 225 24.26 -3.43 14.60
CA LYS A 225 25.57 -2.98 14.11
C LYS A 225 25.88 -1.55 14.57
N LEU A 226 24.90 -0.66 14.46
CA LEU A 226 25.04 0.74 14.87
C LEU A 226 25.24 0.88 16.37
N LYS A 227 24.44 0.17 17.18
CA LYS A 227 24.61 0.13 18.63
C LYS A 227 25.99 -0.40 19.05
N ALA A 228 26.53 -1.40 18.34
CA ALA A 228 27.86 -1.92 18.59
C ALA A 228 28.96 -0.89 18.28
N LEU A 229 28.84 -0.15 17.18
CA LEU A 229 29.77 0.93 16.82
C LEU A 229 29.73 2.09 17.83
N THR A 230 28.55 2.50 18.28
CA THR A 230 28.41 3.57 19.29
C THR A 230 28.83 3.16 20.71
N ARG A 231 28.95 1.86 21.01
CA ARG A 231 29.45 1.41 22.33
C ARG A 231 30.98 1.47 22.44
N GLY A 232 31.69 1.59 21.31
CA GLY A 232 33.15 1.73 21.28
C GLY A 232 33.66 3.18 21.26
N PHE A 233 32.75 4.17 21.15
CA PHE A 233 33.09 5.59 21.14
C PHE A 233 32.40 6.28 22.32
N ASP A 234 33.18 6.66 23.32
CA ASP A 234 32.71 7.41 24.48
C ASP A 234 32.43 8.88 24.09
N MET A 235 31.35 9.42 24.66
CA MET A 235 30.96 10.84 24.76
C MET A 235 30.76 11.73 23.50
N SER A 236 29.64 12.47 23.54
CA SER A 236 29.56 13.88 23.13
C SER A 236 30.00 14.27 21.71
N HIS A 237 29.22 13.89 20.70
CA HIS A 237 28.82 14.84 19.66
C HIS A 237 27.64 14.27 18.89
N GLN A 238 26.75 15.18 18.49
CA GLN A 238 25.47 14.99 17.82
C GLN A 238 25.58 14.19 16.50
N MET A 239 25.87 12.89 16.56
CA MET A 239 25.84 12.01 15.39
C MET A 239 24.39 11.77 15.01
N LYS A 240 23.91 12.54 14.03
CA LYS A 240 22.68 12.27 13.29
C LYS A 240 22.63 10.77 12.97
N ALA A 241 21.55 10.11 13.40
CA ALA A 241 21.32 8.70 13.16
C ALA A 241 21.67 8.37 11.69
N PRO A 242 22.40 7.28 11.45
CA PRO A 242 23.02 6.99 10.16
C PRO A 242 21.98 7.03 9.05
N SER A 243 22.36 7.67 7.95
CA SER A 243 21.52 8.00 6.79
C SER A 243 20.59 6.89 6.32
N ALA A 244 20.94 5.61 6.46
CA ALA A 244 20.04 4.51 6.12
C ALA A 244 18.74 4.47 6.96
N ILE A 245 18.77 4.85 8.24
CA ILE A 245 17.57 4.94 9.09
C ILE A 245 16.87 6.29 8.93
N GLN A 246 17.60 7.35 8.57
CA GLN A 246 17.00 8.66 8.27
C GLN A 246 16.32 8.71 6.90
N THR A 247 16.82 8.00 5.90
CA THR A 247 16.21 7.89 4.56
C THR A 247 14.88 7.15 4.64
N PHE A 248 14.74 6.18 5.53
CA PHE A 248 13.49 5.47 5.79
C PHE A 248 12.80 6.04 7.03
N SER A 249 11.88 6.97 6.84
CA SER A 249 10.99 7.39 7.93
C SER A 249 10.33 6.13 8.53
N ARG A 250 10.47 5.91 9.85
CA ARG A 250 9.79 4.84 10.61
C ARG A 250 8.28 4.75 10.28
N ARG A 251 7.70 5.83 9.77
CA ARG A 251 6.30 5.95 9.36
C ARG A 251 5.99 5.29 8.01
N VAL A 252 6.92 5.27 7.05
CA VAL A 252 6.75 4.56 5.76
C VAL A 252 6.75 3.04 5.97
N ILE A 253 7.52 2.59 6.96
CA ILE A 253 7.56 1.21 7.40
C ILE A 253 6.21 0.79 8.02
N ALA A 254 5.49 1.68 8.73
CA ALA A 254 4.21 1.31 9.36
C ALA A 254 3.08 0.90 8.39
N TYR A 255 3.06 1.41 7.15
CA TYR A 255 1.95 1.18 6.20
C TYR A 255 1.66 -0.30 5.94
N PRO A 256 2.61 -1.13 5.45
CA PRO A 256 2.30 -2.54 5.18
C PRO A 256 1.86 -3.34 6.41
N ALA A 257 2.40 -3.03 7.59
CA ALA A 257 2.03 -3.73 8.82
C ALA A 257 0.59 -3.42 9.25
N VAL A 258 0.23 -2.14 9.21
CA VAL A 258 -1.12 -1.69 9.56
C VAL A 258 -2.12 -2.19 8.53
N TYR A 259 -1.79 -2.10 7.25
CA TYR A 259 -2.61 -2.64 6.18
C TYR A 259 -2.91 -4.12 6.38
N THR A 260 -1.87 -4.97 6.49
CA THR A 260 -2.07 -6.41 6.69
C THR A 260 -2.85 -6.73 7.96
N LEU A 261 -2.68 -5.98 9.05
CA LEU A 261 -3.50 -6.16 10.25
C LEU A 261 -5.00 -5.91 9.98
N LEU A 262 -5.32 -4.92 9.16
CA LEU A 262 -6.70 -4.52 8.86
C LEU A 262 -7.36 -5.43 7.83
N THR A 263 -6.64 -5.91 6.82
CA THR A 263 -7.19 -6.62 5.67
C THR A 263 -7.06 -8.14 5.76
N PHE A 264 -6.03 -8.66 6.44
CA PHE A 264 -5.79 -10.10 6.58
C PHE A 264 -6.97 -10.86 7.20
N PRO A 265 -7.67 -10.37 8.26
CA PRO A 265 -8.82 -11.08 8.83
C PRO A 265 -9.93 -11.32 7.78
N LEU A 266 -10.22 -10.31 6.94
CA LEU A 266 -11.19 -10.46 5.86
C LEU A 266 -10.72 -11.49 4.83
N ALA A 267 -9.48 -11.39 4.37
CA ALA A 267 -8.91 -12.34 3.40
C ALA A 267 -8.94 -13.79 3.93
N PHE A 268 -8.60 -13.98 5.20
CA PHE A 268 -8.62 -15.27 5.88
C PHE A 268 -10.05 -15.83 5.97
N CYS A 269 -11.02 -15.04 6.44
CA CYS A 269 -12.43 -15.43 6.48
C CYS A 269 -12.96 -15.84 5.09
N ARG A 270 -12.55 -15.15 4.02
CA ARG A 270 -12.96 -15.50 2.65
C ARG A 270 -12.37 -16.81 2.14
N ILE A 271 -11.18 -17.19 2.58
CA ILE A 271 -10.59 -18.52 2.30
C ILE A 271 -11.30 -19.61 3.09
N LEU A 272 -11.63 -19.34 4.36
CA LEU A 272 -12.32 -20.33 5.19
C LEU A 272 -13.67 -20.77 4.59
N GLN A 273 -14.34 -19.89 3.82
CA GLN A 273 -15.60 -20.22 3.13
C GLN A 273 -15.46 -21.30 2.03
N PHE A 274 -14.24 -21.69 1.65
CA PHE A 274 -13.99 -22.82 0.74
C PHE A 274 -14.04 -24.18 1.45
N TYR A 275 -13.90 -24.22 2.77
CA TYR A 275 -14.05 -25.45 3.55
C TYR A 275 -15.53 -25.73 3.83
N PRO A 276 -16.04 -26.94 3.56
CA PRO A 276 -17.47 -27.27 3.70
C PRO A 276 -18.06 -26.88 5.06
N GLN A 277 -17.32 -27.12 6.14
CA GLN A 277 -17.73 -26.85 7.53
C GLN A 277 -17.79 -25.35 7.89
N LEU A 278 -17.14 -24.47 7.10
CA LEU A 278 -17.09 -23.02 7.32
C LEU A 278 -17.70 -22.23 6.15
N ALA A 279 -18.36 -22.91 5.21
CA ALA A 279 -18.98 -22.30 4.03
C ALA A 279 -20.14 -21.35 4.39
N THR A 280 -20.78 -21.56 5.54
CA THR A 280 -21.90 -20.78 6.08
C THR A 280 -21.48 -19.96 7.29
N MET A 281 -20.39 -19.19 7.15
CA MET A 281 -20.01 -18.20 8.15
C MET A 281 -21.13 -17.14 8.32
N PRO A 282 -21.49 -16.76 9.56
CA PRO A 282 -22.51 -15.73 9.78
C PRO A 282 -22.18 -14.39 9.14
N ASP A 283 -23.19 -13.73 8.57
CA ASP A 283 -23.00 -12.51 7.78
C ASP A 283 -22.52 -11.32 8.63
N TYR A 284 -22.87 -11.28 9.93
CA TYR A 284 -22.38 -10.24 10.85
C TYR A 284 -20.86 -10.33 11.09
N ILE A 285 -20.27 -11.53 11.08
CA ILE A 285 -18.81 -11.71 11.21
C ILE A 285 -18.12 -11.16 9.98
N ILE A 286 -18.62 -11.53 8.78
CA ILE A 286 -18.12 -11.01 7.50
C ILE A 286 -18.24 -9.49 7.46
N CYS A 287 -19.33 -8.93 7.97
CA CYS A 287 -19.51 -7.49 8.07
C CYS A 287 -18.51 -6.83 9.02
N ALA A 288 -18.27 -7.41 10.20
CA ALA A 288 -17.30 -6.90 11.16
C ALA A 288 -15.87 -6.89 10.60
N VAL A 289 -15.42 -7.98 9.96
CA VAL A 289 -14.09 -7.98 9.31
C VAL A 289 -14.06 -7.07 8.07
N GLY A 290 -15.19 -6.86 7.39
CA GLY A 290 -15.33 -5.84 6.35
C GLY A 290 -15.15 -4.41 6.87
N CYS A 291 -15.67 -4.10 8.06
CA CYS A 291 -15.43 -2.83 8.74
C CYS A 291 -13.94 -2.62 9.06
N ILE A 292 -13.27 -3.66 9.55
CA ILE A 292 -11.83 -3.61 9.83
C ILE A 292 -11.06 -3.35 8.52
N ALA A 293 -11.36 -4.09 7.46
CA ALA A 293 -10.71 -3.93 6.16
C ALA A 293 -10.93 -2.52 5.57
N THR A 294 -12.18 -2.02 5.58
CA THR A 294 -12.53 -0.69 5.06
C THR A 294 -11.89 0.46 5.87
N SER A 295 -11.38 0.17 7.06
CA SER A 295 -10.66 1.16 7.87
C SER A 295 -9.28 1.52 7.30
N CYS A 296 -8.77 0.79 6.30
CA CYS A 296 -7.50 1.10 5.63
C CYS A 296 -7.44 2.56 5.17
N GLY A 297 -8.48 3.05 4.49
CA GLY A 297 -8.45 4.37 3.86
C GLY A 297 -8.22 5.53 4.83
N TRP A 298 -9.00 5.60 5.93
CA TRP A 298 -8.80 6.68 6.90
C TRP A 298 -7.50 6.54 7.69
N VAL A 299 -7.06 5.30 7.96
CA VAL A 299 -5.78 5.05 8.63
C VAL A 299 -4.60 5.46 7.75
N ASP A 300 -4.63 5.13 6.45
CA ASP A 300 -3.59 5.51 5.50
C ASP A 300 -3.56 7.03 5.27
N ALA A 301 -4.72 7.68 5.23
CA ALA A 301 -4.81 9.14 5.20
C ALA A 301 -4.16 9.79 6.45
N ILE A 302 -4.35 9.19 7.63
CA ILE A 302 -3.71 9.61 8.87
C ILE A 302 -2.20 9.42 8.80
N ILE A 303 -1.73 8.24 8.40
CA ILE A 303 -0.29 7.98 8.28
C ILE A 303 0.34 8.95 7.27
N TYR A 304 -0.36 9.28 6.20
CA TYR A 304 0.07 10.27 5.21
C TYR A 304 0.20 11.66 5.84
N ALA A 305 -0.83 12.14 6.53
CA ALA A 305 -0.85 13.45 7.16
C ALA A 305 0.26 13.61 8.21
N TYR A 306 0.49 12.60 9.06
CA TYR A 306 1.57 12.60 10.04
C TYR A 306 2.95 12.39 9.40
N GLY A 307 3.05 11.61 8.33
CA GLY A 307 4.28 11.41 7.55
C GLY A 307 4.75 12.69 6.87
N ARG A 308 3.80 13.48 6.34
CA ARG A 308 4.06 14.74 5.65
C ARG A 308 4.78 15.77 6.51
N LYS A 309 4.51 15.88 7.82
CA LYS A 309 5.26 16.81 8.68
C LYS A 309 6.76 16.49 8.72
N GLY A 310 7.13 15.21 8.70
CA GLY A 310 8.54 14.78 8.61
C GLY A 310 9.15 15.06 7.23
N LEU A 311 8.36 14.89 6.16
CA LEU A 311 8.77 15.24 4.81
C LEU A 311 8.95 16.77 4.67
N LEU A 312 8.01 17.57 5.17
CA LEU A 312 8.09 19.04 5.17
C LEU A 312 9.22 19.57 6.05
N LEU A 313 9.51 18.94 7.20
CA LEU A 313 10.66 19.31 8.04
C LEU A 313 12.00 18.94 7.39
N ALA A 314 12.07 17.83 6.64
CA ALA A 314 13.22 17.51 5.81
C ALA A 314 13.37 18.48 4.61
N LEU A 315 12.28 19.07 4.13
CA LEU A 315 12.25 20.08 3.07
C LEU A 315 12.51 21.51 3.58
N GLY A 316 12.19 21.79 4.85
CA GLY A 316 12.43 23.08 5.53
C GLY A 316 13.74 23.16 6.29
N GLY A 317 14.55 22.08 6.26
CA GLY A 317 15.79 21.93 7.02
C GLY A 317 17.06 22.13 6.19
N THR A 318 17.09 23.06 5.25
CA THR A 318 18.31 23.71 4.74
C THR A 318 17.92 25.08 4.17
N GLY A 319 17.70 26.03 5.08
CA GLY A 319 17.74 27.46 4.78
C GLY A 319 19.14 28.05 4.97
N ASP A 320 20.19 27.22 4.99
CA ASP A 320 21.56 27.69 4.86
C ASP A 320 22.05 27.37 3.44
N GLU A 321 22.34 28.42 2.69
CA GLU A 321 22.96 28.39 1.37
C GLU A 321 24.25 27.57 1.42
N VAL A 322 24.23 26.36 0.86
CA VAL A 322 25.47 25.71 0.41
C VAL A 322 25.57 25.91 -1.10
N SER A 323 26.38 26.91 -1.44
CA SER A 323 26.81 27.25 -2.80
C SER A 323 27.29 26.01 -3.58
N PRO A 324 26.92 25.84 -4.86
CA PRO A 324 27.40 24.74 -5.69
C PRO A 324 28.80 25.07 -6.20
N ARG A 325 29.83 24.84 -5.40
CA ARG A 325 31.21 24.73 -5.89
C ARG A 325 31.91 23.54 -5.23
N HIS A 326 32.60 22.78 -6.08
CA HIS A 326 33.49 21.64 -5.79
C HIS A 326 32.83 20.26 -5.68
N ARG A 327 32.42 19.75 -6.84
CA ARG A 327 32.50 18.32 -7.13
C ARG A 327 33.45 18.13 -8.30
N TYR A 328 34.75 18.04 -8.03
CA TYR A 328 35.79 17.28 -8.75
C TYR A 328 37.08 17.41 -7.94
N HIS A 329 37.85 16.32 -7.84
CA HIS A 329 39.09 16.12 -7.06
C HIS A 329 38.89 15.79 -5.58
N THR A 330 39.05 14.50 -5.25
CA THR A 330 40.14 13.96 -4.41
C THR A 330 39.88 12.48 -4.16
N TRP A 331 40.39 11.62 -5.05
CA TRP A 331 40.56 10.17 -4.80
C TRP A 331 42.05 9.80 -4.59
N ASP A 332 42.96 10.78 -4.49
CA ASP A 332 44.41 10.52 -4.45
C ASP A 332 45.12 10.85 -3.12
N SER A 333 44.46 11.43 -2.11
CA SER A 333 45.15 11.83 -0.86
C SER A 333 45.34 10.73 0.19
N CYS A 334 44.93 9.48 -0.04
CA CYS A 334 45.18 8.38 0.91
C CYS A 334 46.47 7.59 0.64
N ARG A 335 47.36 8.04 -0.26
CA ARG A 335 48.64 7.36 -0.53
C ARG A 335 49.90 8.13 -0.08
N ALA A 336 49.75 9.33 0.48
CA ALA A 336 50.90 10.19 0.81
C ALA A 336 51.24 10.26 2.32
N ILE A 337 50.51 9.59 3.20
CA ILE A 337 50.74 9.69 4.67
C ILE A 337 51.61 8.53 5.21
N SER A 338 52.11 7.63 4.36
CA SER A 338 52.87 6.45 4.80
C SER A 338 54.40 6.54 4.65
N LEU A 339 54.96 7.69 4.28
CA LEU A 339 56.41 7.80 4.00
C LEU A 339 57.14 8.95 4.73
N GLU A 340 56.49 9.63 5.68
CA GLU A 340 57.06 10.82 6.33
C GLU A 340 57.51 10.61 7.80
N GLU A 341 57.77 9.36 8.20
CA GLU A 341 58.21 9.04 9.57
C GLU A 341 59.52 8.23 9.67
N SER A 342 60.38 8.26 8.64
CA SER A 342 61.74 7.73 8.77
C SER A 342 62.79 8.61 8.08
N GLY A 343 63.61 9.28 8.90
CA GLY A 343 64.97 9.67 8.51
C GLY A 343 65.28 11.17 8.57
N SER A 344 65.51 11.69 9.78
CA SER A 344 66.30 12.91 9.97
C SER A 344 67.73 12.54 10.35
N SER A 345 68.64 12.49 9.37
CA SER A 345 70.07 12.71 9.63
C SER A 345 70.85 12.91 8.33
N SER A 346 71.49 14.09 8.25
CA SER A 346 72.75 14.40 7.53
C SER A 346 72.70 14.80 6.04
N LEU A 347 72.96 16.09 5.83
CA LEU A 347 74.02 16.68 4.98
C LEU A 347 74.05 16.50 3.45
N THR A 348 74.42 17.63 2.83
CA THR A 348 75.16 17.87 1.56
C THR A 348 74.42 18.00 0.22
N ALA A 349 74.34 19.27 -0.21
CA ALA A 349 74.83 19.85 -1.47
C ALA A 349 74.28 19.40 -2.87
N LEU A 350 73.72 20.39 -3.58
CA LEU A 350 73.69 20.74 -5.03
C LEU A 350 74.43 19.84 -6.07
N PRO A 351 74.13 19.89 -7.41
CA PRO A 351 73.39 20.94 -8.16
C PRO A 351 72.41 20.46 -9.27
N GLU A 352 71.74 21.45 -9.87
CA GLU A 352 71.14 21.58 -11.22
C GLU A 352 71.42 20.50 -12.29
N TYR A 353 70.38 20.05 -13.02
CA TYR A 353 70.33 20.12 -14.51
C TYR A 353 68.96 19.72 -15.14
N ARG A 354 68.45 20.64 -15.98
CA ARG A 354 67.68 20.53 -17.26
C ARG A 354 66.67 19.39 -17.56
N SER A 355 65.47 19.87 -17.92
CA SER A 355 64.65 19.60 -19.13
C SER A 355 64.71 18.23 -19.83
N PHE A 356 63.55 17.58 -19.95
CA PHE A 356 62.80 17.45 -21.21
C PHE A 356 61.32 17.17 -20.94
#